data_AF-A0A0K1RBL0-F1
#
_entry.id   AF-A0A0K1RBL0-F1
#
_cell.length_a   1.000
_cell.length_b   1.000
_cell.length_c   1.000
_cell.angle_alpha   90.00
_cell.angle_beta   90.00
_cell.angle_gamma   90.00
#
_symmetry.space_group_name_H-M   'P 1'
#
loop_
_entity.id
_entity.type
_entity.pdbx_description
1 polymer ?
#
loop_
_entity_poly.entity_id
_entity_poly.type
_entity_poly.pdbx_seq_one_letter_code
_entity_poly.pdbx_strand_id
1 'polypeptide(L)'
;MKHFLIVFNRKTGERRIEEYTDAREAILRRLEEEQANHNPDVEIVVIGSSGLEHLKVTHSRYFRVEELPDFATYWAQEEKIS
;
A
#
# COMPACT_ATOMS: atom_id res chain seq x y z
N MET A 1 -7.38 -2.72 -12.36
CA MET A 1 -6.42 -2.08 -11.44
C MET A 1 -6.99 -2.20 -10.04
N LYS A 2 -6.15 -2.40 -9.01
CA LYS A 2 -6.58 -2.49 -7.61
C LYS A 2 -6.21 -1.21 -6.89
N HIS A 3 -6.94 -0.90 -5.82
CA HIS A 3 -6.71 0.26 -4.98
C HIS A 3 -6.46 -0.22 -3.55
N PHE A 4 -5.38 0.25 -2.93
CA PHE A 4 -4.99 -0.17 -1.59
C PHE A 4 -5.08 1.02 -0.65
N LEU A 5 -5.97 0.94 0.34
CA LEU A 5 -6.00 1.85 1.47
C LEU A 5 -4.96 1.39 2.48
N ILE A 6 -4.04 2.28 2.83
CA ILE A 6 -2.98 2.01 3.81
C ILE A 6 -3.12 3.02 4.94
N VAL A 7 -3.28 2.51 6.16
CA VAL A 7 -3.16 3.27 7.40
C VAL A 7 -1.84 2.85 8.05
N PHE A 8 -0.90 3.78 8.17
CA PHE A 8 0.47 3.50 8.57
C PHE A 8 0.95 4.42 9.68
N ASN A 9 1.34 3.87 10.82
CA ASN A 9 1.97 4.62 11.88
C ASN A 9 3.48 4.71 11.66
N ARG A 10 3.98 5.91 11.40
CA ARG A 10 5.39 6.18 11.06
C ARG A 10 6.36 5.92 12.20
N LYS A 11 5.89 5.97 13.45
CA LYS A 11 6.73 5.76 14.64
C LYS A 11 6.82 4.29 15.03
N THR A 12 5.71 3.58 14.99
CA THR A 12 5.66 2.17 15.42
C THR A 12 5.90 1.20 14.26
N GLY A 13 5.71 1.64 13.02
CA GLY A 13 5.70 0.78 11.84
C GLY A 13 4.46 -0.12 11.76
N GLU A 14 3.45 0.10 12.61
CA GLU A 14 2.18 -0.60 12.51
C GLU A 14 1.43 -0.16 11.25
N ARG A 15 0.83 -1.12 10.57
CA ARG A 15 0.14 -0.90 9.30
C ARG A 15 -1.12 -1.72 9.19
N ARG A 16 -2.10 -1.15 8.50
CA ARG A 16 -3.30 -1.83 8.03
C ARG A 16 -3.45 -1.57 6.54
N ILE A 17 -3.70 -2.62 5.77
CA ILE A 17 -3.91 -2.54 4.33
C ILE A 17 -5.25 -3.19 3.99
N GLU A 18 -6.06 -2.48 3.22
CA GLU A 18 -7.30 -2.98 2.65
C GLU A 18 -7.29 -2.81 1.13
N GLU A 19 -7.74 -3.83 0.41
CA GLU A 19 -7.82 -3.83 -1.05
C GLU A 19 -9.26 -3.51 -1.49
N TYR A 20 -9.37 -2.66 -2.51
CA TYR A 20 -10.60 -2.23 -3.14
C TYR A 20 -10.49 -2.39 -4.66
N THR A 21 -11.59 -2.78 -5.29
CA THR A 21 -11.71 -2.84 -6.76
C THR A 21 -12.18 -1.51 -7.35
N ASP A 22 -12.90 -0.70 -6.58
CA ASP A 22 -13.36 0.65 -6.97
C ASP A 22 -12.52 1.74 -6.28
N ALA A 23 -11.98 2.66 -7.08
CA ALA A 23 -11.23 3.82 -6.61
C ALA A 23 -12.09 4.73 -5.73
N ARG A 24 -13.37 4.91 -6.08
CA ARG A 24 -14.26 5.81 -5.36
C ARG A 24 -14.49 5.31 -3.94
N GLU A 25 -14.73 4.01 -3.79
CA GLU A 25 -14.88 3.38 -2.49
C GLU A 25 -13.63 3.57 -1.64
N ALA A 26 -12.44 3.25 -2.17
CA ALA A 26 -11.18 3.44 -1.46
C ALA A 26 -10.96 4.88 -0.97
N ILE A 27 -11.31 5.87 -1.80
CA ILE A 27 -11.19 7.30 -1.45
C ILE A 27 -12.18 7.67 -0.35
N LEU A 28 -13.44 7.22 -0.42
CA LEU A 28 -14.42 7.50 0.63
C LEU A 28 -13.96 6.93 1.98
N ARG A 29 -13.46 5.70 1.99
CA ARG A 29 -12.94 5.05 3.20
C ARG A 29 -11.71 5.78 3.74
N ARG A 30 -10.81 6.26 2.88
CA ARG A 30 -9.71 7.14 3.29
C ARG A 30 -10.21 8.38 4.01
N LEU A 31 -11.21 9.07 3.48
CA LEU A 31 -11.75 10.29 4.08
C LEU A 31 -12.39 10.02 5.46
N GLU A 32 -13.10 8.89 5.60
CA GLU A 32 -13.66 8.44 6.88
C GLU A 32 -12.54 8.20 7.92
N GLU A 33 -11.48 7.49 7.54
CA GLU A 33 -10.33 7.23 8.40
C GLU A 33 -9.57 8.51 8.76
N GLU A 34 -9.39 9.43 7.80
CA GLU A 34 -8.77 10.74 8.05
C GLU A 34 -9.59 11.59 9.03
N GLN A 35 -10.92 11.53 8.94
CA GLN A 35 -11.80 12.25 9.86
C GLN A 35 -11.76 11.66 11.28
N ALA A 36 -11.63 10.34 11.40
CA ALA A 36 -11.55 9.64 12.69
C ALA A 36 -10.15 9.68 13.32
N ASN A 37 -9.10 9.95 12.53
CA ASN A 37 -7.73 9.97 13.00
C ASN A 37 -7.34 11.33 13.61
N HIS A 38 -6.86 11.31 14.84
CA HIS A 38 -6.30 12.47 15.54
C HIS A 38 -4.79 12.36 15.78
N ASN A 39 -4.16 11.28 15.32
CA ASN A 39 -2.74 11.05 15.50
C ASN A 39 -1.94 11.58 14.29
N PRO A 40 -1.07 12.60 14.46
CA PRO A 40 -0.28 13.16 13.36
C PRO A 40 0.82 12.22 12.86
N ASP A 41 1.15 11.17 13.61
CA ASP A 41 2.15 10.16 13.21
C ASP A 41 1.56 9.08 12.29
N VAL A 42 0.25 9.11 12.03
CA VAL A 42 -0.45 8.16 11.15
C VAL A 42 -0.64 8.75 9.76
N GLU A 43 -0.09 8.08 8.75
CA GLU A 43 -0.34 8.34 7.33
C GLU A 43 -1.52 7.48 6.85
N ILE A 44 -2.46 8.11 6.13
CA ILE A 44 -3.63 7.43 5.54
C ILE A 44 -3.62 7.75 4.05
N VAL A 45 -3.40 6.73 3.21
CA VAL A 45 -3.20 6.90 1.76
C VAL A 45 -3.94 5.85 0.97
N VAL A 46 -4.32 6.19 -0.27
CA VAL A 46 -4.83 5.25 -1.25
C VAL A 46 -3.87 5.18 -2.42
N ILE A 47 -3.45 3.98 -2.79
CA ILE A 47 -2.50 3.76 -3.89
C ILE A 47 -3.10 2.79 -4.89
N GLY A 48 -3.11 3.19 -6.17
CA GLY A 48 -3.43 2.29 -7.27
C GLY A 48 -2.25 1.41 -7.63
N SER A 49 -2.46 0.10 -7.77
CA SER A 49 -1.42 -0.85 -8.18
C SER A 49 -2.01 -2.01 -8.98
N SER A 50 -1.18 -2.71 -9.76
CA SER A 50 -1.55 -3.95 -10.44
C SER A 50 -1.80 -5.09 -9.45
N GLY A 51 -1.16 -5.05 -8.27
CA GLY A 51 -1.33 -6.03 -7.20
C GLY A 51 -0.48 -5.70 -5.96
N LEU A 52 -0.58 -6.56 -4.94
CA LEU A 52 0.13 -6.37 -3.68
C LEU A 52 1.65 -6.48 -3.83
N GLU A 53 2.15 -7.42 -4.64
CA GLU A 53 3.60 -7.57 -4.89
C GLU A 53 4.18 -6.33 -5.57
N HIS A 54 3.51 -5.82 -6.61
CA HIS A 54 3.92 -4.58 -7.27
C HIS A 54 3.82 -3.36 -6.35
N LEU A 55 2.85 -3.34 -5.44
CA LEU A 55 2.72 -2.31 -4.41
C LEU A 55 3.90 -2.33 -3.43
N LYS A 56 4.34 -3.52 -2.99
CA LYS A 56 5.51 -3.67 -2.12
C LYS A 56 6.79 -3.13 -2.76
N VAL A 57 6.96 -3.34 -4.06
CA VAL A 57 8.12 -2.85 -4.80
C VAL A 57 8.08 -1.32 -4.98
N THR A 58 6.94 -0.78 -5.43
CA THR A 58 6.81 0.66 -5.76
C THR A 58 6.64 1.56 -4.54
N HIS A 59 6.07 1.04 -3.45
CA HIS A 59 5.76 1.77 -2.23
C HIS A 59 6.29 1.03 -0.98
N SER A 60 7.54 0.56 -1.07
CA SER A 60 8.23 -0.26 -0.06
C SER A 60 8.25 0.34 1.35
N ARG A 61 8.14 1.66 1.48
CA ARG A 61 8.08 2.39 2.76
C ARG A 61 7.05 1.82 3.74
N TYR A 62 5.92 1.33 3.24
CA TYR A 62 4.85 0.81 4.08
C TYR A 62 5.05 -0.64 4.50
N PHE A 63 6.14 -1.30 4.09
CA PHE A 63 6.38 -2.71 4.33
C PHE A 63 7.68 -2.90 5.09
N ARG A 64 7.76 -3.97 5.88
CA ARG A 64 9.02 -4.36 6.51
C ARG A 64 9.92 -5.04 5.48
N VAL A 65 11.24 -5.02 5.72
CA VAL A 65 12.23 -5.57 4.80
C VAL A 65 11.97 -7.05 4.50
N GLU A 66 11.48 -7.81 5.47
CA GLU A 66 11.18 -9.24 5.36
C GLU A 66 9.95 -9.52 4.47
N GLU A 67 9.12 -8.51 4.21
CA GLU A 67 7.90 -8.63 3.40
C GLU A 67 8.14 -8.26 1.93
N LEU A 68 9.27 -7.61 1.66
CA LEU A 68 9.66 -7.21 0.31
C LEU A 68 10.11 -8.43 -0.49
N PRO A 69 9.76 -8.51 -1.78
CA PRO A 69 10.25 -9.57 -2.62
C PRO A 69 11.75 -9.44 -2.85
N ASP A 70 12.39 -10.55 -3.21
CA ASP A 70 13.72 -10.50 -3.79
C ASP A 70 13.66 -9.71 -5.11
N PHE A 71 14.24 -8.51 -5.12
CA PHE A 71 14.13 -7.59 -6.26
C PHE A 71 14.76 -8.17 -7.52
N ALA A 72 15.85 -8.94 -7.42
CA ALA A 72 16.48 -9.57 -8.59
C ALA A 72 15.53 -10.57 -9.25
N THR A 73 14.82 -11.35 -8.44
CA THR A 73 13.81 -12.30 -8.90
C THR A 73 12.58 -11.59 -9.46
N TYR A 74 12.12 -10.52 -8.81
CA TYR A 74 10.95 -9.75 -9.24
C TYR A 74 11.15 -9.14 -10.64
N TRP A 75 12.25 -8.42 -10.86
CA TRP A 75 12.52 -7.78 -12.16
C TRP A 75 12.74 -8.81 -13.28
N ALA A 76 13.38 -9.94 -12.98
CA ALA A 76 13.56 -11.03 -13.94
C ALA A 76 12.24 -11.71 -14.35
N GLN A 77 11.18 -11.62 -13.56
CA GLN A 77 9.84 -12.11 -13.91
C GLN A 77 9.07 -11.09 -14.76
N GLU A 78 9.14 -9.79 -14.43
CA GLU A 78 8.50 -8.73 -15.21
C GLU A 78 9.06 -8.64 -16.64
N GLU A 79 10.38 -8.78 -16.82
CA GLU A 79 11.02 -8.75 -18.15
C GLU A 79 10.63 -9.93 -19.05
N LYS A 80 10.22 -11.07 -18.48
CA LYS A 80 9.77 -12.25 -19.25
C LYS A 80 8.33 -12.15 -19.74
N ILE A 81 7.57 -11.16 -19.25
CA ILE A 81 6.15 -10.97 -19.56
C ILE A 81 5.97 -9.84 -20.60
N SER A 82 7.06 -9.14 -20.99
CA SER A 82 7.05 -8.09 -22.02
C SER A 82 7.44 -8.57 -23.41
#